data_AF-A0A7J4LK35-F1
#
_entry.id   AF-A0A7J4LK35-F1
#
_cell.length_a   1.000
_cell.length_b   1.000
_cell.length_c   1.000
_cell.angle_alpha   90.00
_cell.angle_beta   90.00
_cell.angle_gamma   90.00
#
_symmetry.space_group_name_H-M   'P 1'
#
loop_
_entity.id
_entity.type
_entity.pdbx_description
1 polymer ?
#
loop_
_entity_poly.entity_id
_entity_poly.type
_entity_poly.pdbx_seq_one_letter_code
_entity_poly.pdbx_strand_id
1 'polypeptide(L)'
;MVDDRAQMQTLESLIASSIIVMVMVFTIDATTLTPLTSSTANVHVEAELMALGQDIFSVLDYPVNPGEISPLKSDILGWNGNTTVWNGSAYNILNYTNPGDVNYSMSNNVTGLTSRIFVPRGIAHNLQVTYIFQGGTSTKAIIWNGDPSNNAIVVSRKIVIHDSEVSSGYSSRTGIQDVDASVLYNVVEVRLVLWRM
;
A
#
# COMPACT_ATOMS: atom_id res chain seq x y z
N MET A 1 -28.80 -20.35 73.39
CA MET A 1 -29.26 -21.07 72.18
C MET A 1 -28.66 -20.34 71.00
N VAL A 2 -27.69 -20.96 70.32
CA VAL A 2 -27.11 -20.35 69.12
C VAL A 2 -28.15 -20.50 68.01
N ASP A 3 -28.44 -19.42 67.30
CA ASP A 3 -29.52 -19.38 66.31
C ASP A 3 -29.03 -19.99 64.98
N ASP A 4 -29.41 -21.25 64.72
CA ASP A 4 -29.02 -21.99 63.52
C ASP A 4 -29.41 -21.28 62.22
N ARG A 5 -30.44 -20.42 62.26
CA ARG A 5 -30.85 -19.61 61.10
C ARG A 5 -29.84 -18.53 60.76
N ALA A 6 -29.19 -17.92 61.76
CA ALA A 6 -28.16 -16.91 61.55
C ALA A 6 -26.89 -17.53 60.92
N GLN A 7 -26.55 -18.77 61.28
CA GLN A 7 -25.45 -19.50 60.66
C GLN A 7 -25.76 -19.88 59.21
N MET A 8 -26.99 -20.34 58.95
CA MET A 8 -27.44 -20.68 57.59
C MET A 8 -27.40 -19.46 56.65
N GLN A 9 -27.85 -18.29 57.11
CA GLN A 9 -27.79 -17.05 56.32
C GLN A 9 -26.36 -16.59 56.04
N THR A 10 -25.42 -16.84 56.96
CA THR A 10 -24.00 -16.55 56.77
C THR A 10 -23.39 -17.47 55.70
N LEU A 11 -23.74 -18.76 55.74
CA LEU A 11 -23.29 -19.74 54.74
C LEU A 11 -23.87 -19.44 53.36
N GLU A 12 -25.15 -19.08 53.29
CA GLU A 12 -25.81 -18.69 52.05
C GLU A 12 -25.18 -17.44 51.44
N SER A 13 -24.88 -16.42 52.25
CA SER A 13 -24.20 -15.20 51.79
C SER A 13 -22.79 -15.47 51.29
N LEU A 14 -22.06 -16.41 51.91
CA LEU A 14 -20.73 -16.83 51.47
C LEU A 14 -20.79 -17.52 50.10
N ILE A 15 -21.76 -18.42 49.92
CA ILE A 15 -21.95 -19.15 48.66
C ILE A 15 -22.43 -18.20 47.56
N ALA A 16 -23.35 -17.28 47.85
CA ALA A 16 -23.80 -16.28 46.89
C ALA A 16 -22.64 -15.37 46.45
N SER A 17 -21.81 -14.90 47.39
CA SER A 17 -20.62 -14.11 47.09
C SER A 17 -19.61 -14.88 46.24
N SER A 18 -19.35 -16.15 46.55
CA SER A 18 -18.43 -16.97 45.76
C SER A 18 -18.93 -17.23 44.34
N ILE A 19 -20.25 -17.44 44.16
CA ILE A 19 -20.87 -17.56 42.83
C ILE A 19 -20.70 -16.25 42.05
N ILE A 20 -20.95 -15.09 42.67
CA ILE A 20 -20.78 -13.79 42.01
C ILE A 20 -19.33 -13.57 41.58
N VAL A 21 -18.37 -13.87 42.46
CA VAL A 21 -16.93 -13.77 42.13
C VAL A 21 -16.58 -14.71 40.98
N MET A 22 -17.08 -15.94 40.99
CA MET A 22 -16.82 -16.92 39.93
C MET A 22 -17.41 -16.49 38.58
N VAL A 23 -18.64 -15.94 38.58
CA VAL A 23 -19.27 -15.36 37.38
C VAL A 23 -18.47 -14.16 36.87
N MET A 24 -17.96 -13.32 37.77
CA MET A 24 -17.16 -12.16 37.40
C MET A 24 -15.82 -12.57 36.77
N VAL A 25 -15.11 -13.54 37.37
CA VAL A 25 -13.89 -14.13 36.78
C VAL A 25 -14.18 -14.74 35.41
N PHE A 26 -15.24 -15.54 35.30
CA PHE A 26 -15.64 -16.15 34.02
C PHE A 26 -15.98 -15.09 32.96
N THR A 27 -16.59 -13.97 33.35
CA THR A 27 -16.90 -12.87 32.42
C THR A 27 -15.65 -12.14 31.98
N ILE A 28 -14.70 -11.89 32.89
CA ILE A 28 -13.40 -11.26 32.56
C ILE A 28 -12.62 -12.16 31.60
N ASP A 29 -12.55 -13.47 31.88
CA ASP A 29 -11.91 -14.44 30.99
C ASP A 29 -12.64 -14.56 29.64
N ALA A 30 -13.98 -14.48 29.63
CA ALA A 30 -14.74 -14.46 28.38
C ALA A 30 -14.44 -13.21 27.51
N THR A 31 -14.21 -12.05 28.13
CA THR A 31 -13.81 -10.83 27.39
C THR A 31 -12.40 -10.89 26.83
N THR A 32 -11.50 -11.69 27.43
CA THR A 32 -10.15 -11.93 26.89
C THR A 32 -10.11 -13.07 25.87
N LEU A 33 -11.13 -13.93 25.85
CA LEU A 33 -11.26 -15.09 24.96
C LEU A 33 -11.99 -14.83 23.64
N THR A 34 -12.43 -13.60 23.36
CA THR A 34 -12.69 -13.20 21.98
C THR A 34 -11.40 -12.63 21.41
N PRO A 35 -10.55 -13.43 20.72
CA PRO A 35 -9.58 -12.83 19.84
C PRO A 35 -10.42 -11.98 18.87
N LEU A 36 -10.08 -10.70 18.75
CA LEU A 36 -10.44 -9.93 17.57
C LEU A 36 -9.86 -10.75 16.41
N THR A 37 -10.71 -11.58 15.81
CA THR A 37 -10.28 -12.74 15.02
C THR A 37 -9.32 -12.28 13.93
N SER A 38 -8.35 -13.11 13.55
CA SER A 38 -7.34 -12.80 12.51
C SER A 38 -7.91 -12.06 11.29
N SER A 39 -9.18 -12.26 10.94
CA SER A 39 -9.89 -11.53 9.89
C SER A 39 -10.09 -10.03 10.18
N THR A 40 -10.50 -9.62 11.38
CA THR A 40 -10.70 -8.20 11.71
C THR A 40 -9.36 -7.46 11.89
N ALA A 41 -8.35 -8.14 12.43
CA ALA A 41 -6.98 -7.61 12.48
C ALA A 41 -6.39 -7.43 11.07
N ASN A 42 -6.64 -8.37 10.15
CA ASN A 42 -6.26 -8.24 8.75
C ASN A 42 -6.97 -7.06 8.07
N VAL A 43 -8.28 -6.89 8.30
CA VAL A 43 -9.03 -5.73 7.76
C VAL A 43 -8.47 -4.40 8.27
N HIS A 44 -8.05 -4.33 9.54
CA HIS A 44 -7.41 -3.12 10.08
C HIS A 44 -6.08 -2.82 9.39
N VAL A 45 -5.23 -3.83 9.21
CA VAL A 45 -3.93 -3.69 8.50
C VAL A 45 -4.15 -3.32 7.03
N GLU A 46 -5.14 -3.91 6.37
CA GLU A 46 -5.51 -3.58 4.99
C GLU A 46 -5.98 -2.13 4.87
N ALA A 47 -6.81 -1.66 5.80
CA ALA A 47 -7.24 -0.26 5.86
C ALA A 47 -6.06 0.70 6.11
N GLU A 48 -5.12 0.33 6.97
CA GLU A 48 -3.90 1.12 7.21
C GLU A 48 -3.04 1.22 5.94
N LEU A 49 -2.80 0.10 5.26
CA LEU A 49 -2.06 0.08 3.99
C LEU A 49 -2.75 0.89 2.90
N MET A 50 -4.08 0.82 2.83
CA MET A 50 -4.88 1.60 1.89
C MET A 50 -4.74 3.10 2.14
N ALA A 51 -4.91 3.54 3.39
CA ALA A 51 -4.76 4.95 3.76
C ALA A 51 -3.34 5.45 3.45
N LEU A 52 -2.33 4.68 3.82
CA LEU A 52 -0.93 5.02 3.63
C LEU A 52 -0.58 5.11 2.12
N GLY A 53 -1.10 4.20 1.28
CA GLY A 53 -0.96 4.28 -0.18
C GLY A 53 -1.66 5.50 -0.79
N GLN A 54 -2.86 5.83 -0.30
CA GLN A 54 -3.60 7.03 -0.73
C GLN A 54 -2.89 8.33 -0.34
N ASP A 55 -2.30 8.37 0.86
CA ASP A 55 -1.55 9.53 1.35
C ASP A 55 -0.32 9.81 0.48
N ILE A 56 0.43 8.76 0.10
CA ILE A 56 1.58 8.94 -0.80
C ILE A 56 1.13 9.48 -2.15
N PHE A 57 0.08 8.94 -2.75
CA PHE A 57 -0.40 9.50 -4.01
C PHE A 57 -0.92 10.92 -3.85
N SER A 58 -1.58 11.25 -2.74
CA SER A 58 -2.05 12.61 -2.49
C SER A 58 -0.90 13.61 -2.40
N VAL A 59 0.20 13.23 -1.74
CA VAL A 59 1.42 14.04 -1.67
C VAL A 59 2.09 14.18 -3.04
N LEU A 60 2.16 13.09 -3.81
CA LEU A 60 2.81 13.10 -5.12
C LEU A 60 1.96 13.74 -6.23
N ASP A 61 0.64 13.77 -6.09
CA ASP A 61 -0.27 14.39 -7.06
C ASP A 61 -0.42 15.90 -6.83
N TYR A 62 -0.01 16.40 -5.65
CA TYR A 62 -0.06 17.83 -5.34
C TYR A 62 1.18 18.56 -5.91
N PRO A 63 1.01 19.53 -6.83
CA PRO A 63 2.13 20.33 -7.34
C PRO A 63 2.61 21.33 -6.29
N VAL A 64 3.92 21.56 -6.21
CA VAL A 64 4.51 22.47 -5.22
C VAL A 64 4.10 23.92 -5.49
N ASN A 65 4.09 24.33 -6.76
CA ASN A 65 3.64 25.65 -7.18
C ASN A 65 2.42 25.57 -8.12
N PRO A 66 1.55 26.59 -8.11
CA PRO A 66 0.43 26.67 -9.07
C PRO A 66 0.93 26.65 -10.51
N GLY A 67 0.40 25.73 -11.32
CA GLY A 67 0.76 25.59 -12.74
C GLY A 67 1.96 24.69 -13.02
N GLU A 68 2.59 24.11 -12.00
CA GLU A 68 3.63 23.09 -12.19
C GLU A 68 3.05 21.68 -12.34
N ILE A 69 3.83 20.80 -12.98
CA ILE A 69 3.54 19.38 -13.12
C ILE A 69 3.70 18.71 -11.75
N SER A 70 2.75 17.84 -11.36
CA SER A 70 2.84 17.11 -10.09
C SER A 70 4.08 16.19 -10.05
N PRO A 71 4.69 15.97 -8.88
CA PRO A 71 5.81 15.03 -8.72
C PRO A 71 5.54 13.65 -9.34
N LEU A 72 4.32 13.12 -9.16
CA LEU A 72 3.92 11.84 -9.75
C LEU A 72 3.96 11.88 -11.26
N LYS A 73 3.40 12.92 -11.87
CA LYS A 73 3.35 13.08 -13.32
C LYS A 73 4.75 13.30 -13.90
N SER A 74 5.59 14.08 -13.23
CA SER A 74 6.99 14.29 -13.61
C SER A 74 7.77 12.97 -13.63
N ASP A 75 7.58 12.12 -12.62
CA ASP A 75 8.20 10.80 -12.55
C ASP A 75 7.76 9.87 -13.69
N ILE A 76 6.48 9.91 -14.11
CA ILE A 76 5.97 9.12 -15.24
C ILE A 76 6.46 9.64 -16.59
N LEU A 77 6.58 10.97 -16.75
CA LEU A 77 7.16 11.58 -17.95
C LEU A 77 8.66 11.29 -18.07
N GLY A 78 9.37 11.27 -16.93
CA GLY A 78 10.80 10.95 -16.84
C GLY A 78 11.14 9.46 -16.93
N TRP A 79 10.15 8.56 -16.81
CA TRP A 79 10.39 7.13 -16.83
C TRP A 79 10.98 6.64 -18.17
N ASN A 80 11.87 5.66 -18.08
CA ASN A 80 12.66 5.17 -19.20
C ASN A 80 12.16 3.83 -19.79
N GLY A 81 10.99 3.35 -19.37
CA GLY A 81 10.42 2.07 -19.83
C GLY A 81 10.98 0.83 -19.13
N ASN A 82 12.01 0.98 -18.31
CA ASN A 82 12.63 -0.12 -17.60
C ASN A 82 11.95 -0.40 -16.26
N THR A 83 11.86 -1.67 -15.91
CA THR A 83 11.42 -2.09 -14.58
C THR A 83 12.58 -2.00 -13.59
N THR A 84 12.27 -1.61 -12.36
CA THR A 84 13.23 -1.50 -11.27
C THR A 84 12.86 -2.39 -10.10
N VAL A 85 13.85 -2.80 -9.31
CA VAL A 85 13.68 -3.62 -8.10
C VAL A 85 14.45 -3.00 -6.95
N TRP A 86 13.90 -3.13 -5.75
CA TRP A 86 14.60 -2.81 -4.51
C TRP A 86 15.63 -3.90 -4.18
N ASN A 87 16.90 -3.54 -4.09
CA ASN A 87 17.99 -4.49 -3.78
C ASN A 87 18.41 -4.53 -2.29
N GLY A 88 17.68 -3.83 -1.42
CA GLY A 88 18.04 -3.65 0.00
C GLY A 88 18.67 -2.29 0.33
N SER A 89 19.23 -1.60 -0.66
CA SER A 89 19.88 -0.29 -0.49
C SER A 89 19.32 0.78 -1.43
N ALA A 90 19.01 0.42 -2.67
CA ALA A 90 18.47 1.32 -3.68
C ALA A 90 17.56 0.58 -4.67
N TYR A 91 16.77 1.36 -5.43
CA TYR A 91 16.05 0.85 -6.60
C TYR A 91 16.99 0.76 -7.79
N ASN A 92 17.13 -0.42 -8.37
CA ASN A 92 18.02 -0.67 -9.51
C ASN A 92 17.22 -1.18 -10.70
N ILE A 93 17.62 -0.79 -11.90
CA ILE A 93 17.02 -1.30 -13.14
C ILE A 93 17.27 -2.81 -13.24
N LEU A 94 16.19 -3.56 -13.50
CA LEU A 94 16.22 -4.99 -13.80
C LEU A 94 16.78 -5.22 -15.21
N ASN A 95 18.11 -5.18 -15.36
CA ASN A 95 18.77 -5.73 -16.53
C ASN A 95 18.88 -7.25 -16.34
N TYR A 96 17.98 -8.00 -16.98
CA TYR A 96 17.96 -9.47 -16.98
C TYR A 96 19.29 -10.12 -17.39
N THR A 97 20.22 -9.35 -17.97
CA THR A 97 21.51 -9.84 -18.48
C THR A 97 22.64 -9.83 -17.45
N ASN A 98 22.56 -9.07 -16.34
CA ASN A 98 23.58 -9.06 -15.27
C ASN A 98 23.01 -8.49 -13.95
N PRO A 99 22.62 -9.33 -12.99
CA PRO A 99 22.04 -8.91 -11.69
C PRO A 99 22.97 -8.09 -10.76
N GLY A 100 24.21 -7.80 -11.18
CA GLY A 100 25.24 -7.14 -10.37
C GLY A 100 25.69 -5.76 -10.85
N ASP A 101 25.11 -5.23 -11.93
CA ASP A 101 25.55 -3.95 -12.50
C ASP A 101 24.85 -2.77 -11.80
N VAL A 102 25.49 -2.26 -10.74
CA VAL A 102 25.05 -1.16 -9.84
C VAL A 102 24.94 0.22 -10.50
N ASN A 103 25.16 0.34 -11.81
CA ASN A 103 25.26 1.62 -12.51
C ASN A 103 23.93 2.24 -12.96
N TYR A 104 22.79 1.63 -12.58
CA TYR A 104 21.48 2.07 -13.03
C TYR A 104 20.48 2.14 -11.87
N SER A 105 20.74 3.06 -10.93
CA SER A 105 19.78 3.35 -9.86
C SER A 105 18.68 4.30 -10.34
N MET A 106 17.43 4.02 -9.95
CA MET A 106 16.31 4.93 -10.16
C MET A 106 16.10 5.75 -8.90
N SER A 107 16.27 7.06 -9.04
CA SER A 107 16.00 8.03 -7.98
C SER A 107 15.04 9.07 -8.52
N ASN A 108 13.83 9.07 -7.97
CA ASN A 108 12.75 9.99 -8.31
C ASN A 108 11.85 10.21 -7.08
N ASN A 109 10.79 11.00 -7.21
CA ASN A 109 9.94 11.36 -6.08
C ASN A 109 9.25 10.13 -5.45
N VAL A 110 8.73 9.23 -6.29
CA VAL A 110 8.08 7.99 -5.85
C VAL A 110 9.07 7.11 -5.08
N THR A 111 10.22 6.77 -5.67
CA THR A 111 11.23 5.92 -5.03
C THR A 111 11.80 6.55 -3.75
N GLY A 112 11.95 7.88 -3.73
CA GLY A 112 12.33 8.64 -2.55
C GLY A 112 11.34 8.52 -1.40
N LEU A 113 10.04 8.55 -1.67
CA LEU A 113 9.01 8.36 -0.65
C LEU A 113 8.86 6.89 -0.24
N THR A 114 8.82 5.96 -1.19
CA THR A 114 8.62 4.53 -0.88
C THR A 114 9.80 3.95 -0.11
N SER A 115 11.05 4.35 -0.40
CA SER A 115 12.23 3.97 0.40
C SER A 115 12.22 4.52 1.83
N ARG A 116 11.58 5.66 2.06
CA ARG A 116 11.49 6.28 3.41
C ARG A 116 10.31 5.77 4.21
N ILE A 117 9.22 5.40 3.54
CA ILE A 117 7.95 5.10 4.20
C ILE A 117 7.68 3.59 4.24
N PHE A 118 7.82 2.88 3.12
CA PHE A 118 7.45 1.47 3.01
C PHE A 118 8.56 0.54 3.45
N VAL A 119 9.77 0.75 2.92
CA VAL A 119 10.92 -0.14 3.17
C VAL A 119 11.24 -0.28 4.66
N PRO A 120 11.31 0.80 5.47
CA PRO A 120 11.63 0.67 6.90
C PRO A 120 10.51 -0.02 7.70
N ARG A 121 9.29 -0.06 7.17
CA ARG A 121 8.12 -0.71 7.77
C ARG A 121 7.94 -2.16 7.29
N GLY A 122 8.83 -2.68 6.45
CA GLY A 122 8.71 -4.03 5.88
C GLY A 122 7.53 -4.20 4.91
N ILE A 123 7.09 -3.09 4.30
CA ILE A 123 6.01 -3.11 3.31
C ILE A 123 6.64 -3.28 1.93
N ALA A 124 6.40 -4.42 1.29
CA ALA A 124 6.72 -4.64 -0.10
C ALA A 124 5.72 -3.92 -0.99
N HIS A 125 6.19 -3.49 -2.16
CA HIS A 125 5.38 -2.70 -3.06
C HIS A 125 5.76 -2.88 -4.53
N ASN A 126 4.76 -2.83 -5.41
CA ASN A 126 4.93 -2.74 -6.85
C ASN A 126 4.30 -1.45 -7.36
N LEU A 127 4.96 -0.79 -8.30
CA LEU A 127 4.42 0.35 -9.02
C LEU A 127 4.23 -0.04 -10.47
N GLN A 128 3.00 0.06 -10.95
CA GLN A 128 2.63 -0.30 -12.31
C GLN A 128 1.96 0.89 -12.97
N VAL A 129 2.18 1.04 -14.28
CA VAL A 129 1.48 2.00 -15.11
C VAL A 129 0.63 1.23 -16.11
N THR A 130 -0.65 1.53 -16.13
CA THR A 130 -1.59 1.03 -17.14
C THR A 130 -1.93 2.18 -18.06
N TYR A 131 -1.80 1.98 -19.37
CA TYR A 131 -2.03 3.02 -20.37
C TYR A 131 -2.90 2.48 -21.50
N ILE A 132 -3.56 3.40 -22.22
CA ILE A 132 -4.41 3.05 -23.34
C ILE A 132 -3.55 2.89 -24.59
N PHE A 133 -3.84 1.89 -25.41
CA PHE A 133 -3.22 1.70 -26.73
C PHE A 133 -4.29 1.33 -27.78
N GLN A 134 -3.91 1.30 -29.06
CA GLN A 134 -4.81 0.89 -30.13
C GLN A 134 -5.25 -0.58 -29.95
N GLY A 135 -6.44 -0.78 -29.36
CA GLY A 135 -7.01 -2.09 -29.10
C GLY A 135 -7.25 -2.45 -27.63
N GLY A 136 -6.91 -1.57 -26.67
CA GLY A 136 -7.26 -1.79 -25.26
C GLY A 136 -6.35 -1.05 -24.27
N THR A 137 -6.04 -1.70 -23.15
CA THR A 137 -5.15 -1.20 -22.10
C THR A 137 -3.97 -2.13 -21.91
N SER A 138 -2.77 -1.58 -21.75
CA SER A 138 -1.54 -2.32 -21.48
C SER A 138 -0.97 -1.91 -20.14
N THR A 139 -0.40 -2.85 -19.39
CA THR A 139 0.21 -2.60 -18.07
C THR A 139 1.69 -2.91 -18.11
N LYS A 140 2.52 -2.00 -17.56
CA LYS A 140 3.95 -2.19 -17.37
C LYS A 140 4.33 -1.93 -15.92
N ALA A 141 5.28 -2.71 -15.40
CA ALA A 141 5.84 -2.49 -14.08
C ALA A 141 6.99 -1.48 -14.14
N ILE A 142 6.87 -0.42 -13.34
CA ILE A 142 7.95 0.55 -13.07
C ILE A 142 8.81 0.03 -11.92
N ILE A 143 8.16 -0.43 -10.84
CA ILE A 143 8.80 -1.09 -9.70
C ILE A 143 8.18 -2.49 -9.56
N TRP A 144 9.02 -3.51 -9.52
CA TRP A 144 8.63 -4.91 -9.33
C TRP A 144 9.49 -5.58 -8.26
N ASN A 145 8.96 -5.68 -7.05
CA ASN A 145 9.57 -6.30 -5.87
C ASN A 145 9.05 -7.73 -5.61
N GLY A 146 8.50 -8.39 -6.63
CA GLY A 146 7.98 -9.75 -6.55
C GLY A 146 6.46 -9.84 -6.62
N ASP A 147 5.95 -11.05 -6.40
CA ASP A 147 4.52 -11.33 -6.49
C ASP A 147 3.79 -10.87 -5.21
N PRO A 148 2.69 -10.10 -5.35
CA PRO A 148 1.90 -9.68 -4.20
C PRO A 148 1.30 -10.86 -3.44
N SER A 149 1.19 -10.73 -2.11
CA SER A 149 0.49 -11.72 -1.29
C SER A 149 -1.04 -11.65 -1.48
N ASN A 150 -1.77 -12.66 -0.98
CA ASN A 150 -3.23 -12.72 -1.11
C ASN A 150 -3.97 -11.53 -0.50
N ASN A 151 -3.33 -10.81 0.43
CA ASN A 151 -3.88 -9.64 1.12
C ASN A 151 -3.25 -8.34 0.62
N ALA A 152 -2.74 -8.34 -0.62
CA ALA A 152 -2.18 -7.15 -1.23
C ALA A 152 -3.28 -6.11 -1.50
N ILE A 153 -2.98 -4.86 -1.15
CA ILE A 153 -3.85 -3.71 -1.37
C ILE A 153 -3.40 -2.97 -2.60
N VAL A 154 -4.35 -2.62 -3.47
CA VAL A 154 -4.10 -1.84 -4.67
C VAL A 154 -4.72 -0.46 -4.49
N VAL A 155 -3.90 0.57 -4.59
CA VAL A 155 -4.34 1.96 -4.72
C VAL A 155 -3.98 2.42 -6.12
N SER A 156 -4.82 3.25 -6.74
CA SER A 156 -4.50 3.79 -8.06
C SER A 156 -4.84 5.26 -8.22
N ARG A 157 -4.10 5.92 -9.11
CA ARG A 157 -4.29 7.32 -9.48
C ARG A 157 -4.21 7.46 -10.99
N LYS A 158 -5.20 8.15 -11.57
CA LYS A 158 -5.20 8.47 -13.01
C LYS A 158 -4.50 9.80 -13.25
N ILE A 159 -3.68 9.84 -14.29
CA ILE A 159 -2.90 10.99 -14.73
C ILE A 159 -3.19 11.20 -16.21
N VAL A 160 -3.55 12.44 -16.55
CA VAL A 160 -3.74 12.87 -17.94
C VAL A 160 -2.42 13.43 -18.44
N ILE A 161 -1.94 12.95 -19.58
CA ILE A 161 -0.71 13.42 -20.23
C ILE A 161 -1.10 14.18 -21.49
N HIS A 162 -0.55 15.38 -21.66
CA HIS A 162 -0.74 16.23 -22.83
C HIS A 162 0.47 16.19 -23.75
N ASP A 163 0.26 16.43 -25.04
CA ASP A 163 1.34 16.38 -26.05
C ASP A 163 2.45 17.39 -25.77
N SER A 164 2.09 18.55 -25.21
CA SER A 164 3.03 19.61 -24.84
C SER A 164 3.99 19.22 -23.71
N GLU A 165 3.69 18.16 -22.96
CA GLU A 165 4.48 17.70 -21.81
C GLU A 165 5.42 16.55 -22.19
N VAL A 166 5.22 15.96 -23.37
CA VAL A 166 5.92 14.76 -23.81
C VAL A 166 7.19 15.14 -24.58
N SER A 167 8.34 14.67 -24.10
CA SER A 167 9.61 14.85 -24.80
C SER A 167 9.70 14.01 -26.07
N SER A 168 10.47 14.46 -27.06
CA SER A 168 10.78 13.68 -28.26
C SER A 168 11.32 12.29 -27.88
N GLY A 169 10.74 11.23 -28.46
CA GLY A 169 11.15 9.84 -28.20
C GLY A 169 10.54 9.18 -26.96
N TYR A 170 9.59 9.84 -26.28
CA TYR A 170 8.88 9.27 -25.14
C TYR A 170 8.24 7.91 -25.45
N SER A 171 7.51 7.80 -26.56
CA SER A 171 6.88 6.54 -26.98
C SER A 171 7.88 5.42 -27.22
N SER A 172 9.01 5.72 -27.85
CA SER A 172 10.09 4.75 -28.07
C SER A 172 10.72 4.29 -26.76
N ARG A 173 10.81 5.18 -25.77
CA ARG A 173 11.42 4.91 -24.47
C ARG A 173 10.49 4.14 -23.54
N THR A 174 9.23 4.56 -23.40
CA THR A 174 8.28 3.98 -22.43
C THR A 174 7.40 2.89 -23.05
N GLY A 175 7.24 2.90 -24.37
CA GLY A 175 6.24 2.11 -25.08
C GLY A 175 4.81 2.66 -24.95
N ILE A 176 4.62 3.83 -24.32
CA ILE A 176 3.33 4.52 -24.21
C ILE A 176 3.14 5.34 -25.48
N GLN A 177 2.19 4.93 -26.30
CA GLN A 177 1.89 5.61 -27.56
C GLN A 177 0.85 6.71 -27.35
N ASP A 178 0.89 7.67 -28.26
CA ASP A 178 -0.15 8.67 -28.40
C ASP A 178 -1.46 7.99 -28.83
N VAL A 179 -2.56 8.30 -28.15
CA VAL A 179 -3.89 7.72 -28.40
C VAL A 179 -4.78 8.60 -29.25
N ASP A 180 -4.47 9.89 -29.36
CA ASP A 180 -5.29 10.84 -30.08
C ASP A 180 -4.44 11.93 -30.72
N ALA A 181 -4.76 12.32 -31.96
CA ALA A 181 -3.99 13.33 -32.69
C ALA A 181 -4.29 14.77 -32.23
N SER A 182 -4.85 14.96 -31.03
CA SER A 182 -5.36 16.25 -30.54
C SER A 182 -4.36 16.97 -29.62
N VAL A 183 -4.76 17.27 -28.37
CA VAL A 183 -3.92 17.84 -27.30
C VAL A 183 -3.67 16.80 -26.19
N LEU A 184 -4.43 15.70 -26.22
CA LEU A 184 -4.35 14.61 -25.27
C LEU A 184 -3.41 13.54 -25.82
N TYR A 185 -2.31 13.28 -25.12
CA TYR A 185 -1.39 12.22 -25.49
C TYR A 185 -1.88 10.84 -25.02
N ASN A 186 -2.22 10.73 -23.73
CA ASN A 186 -2.74 9.48 -23.14
C ASN A 186 -3.34 9.75 -21.74
N VAL A 187 -4.15 8.81 -21.26
CA VAL A 187 -4.57 8.75 -19.85
C VAL A 187 -3.97 7.50 -19.24
N VAL A 188 -3.06 7.69 -18.29
CA VAL A 188 -2.35 6.61 -17.62
C VAL A 188 -2.89 6.41 -16.20
N GLU A 189 -3.07 5.17 -15.80
CA GLU A 189 -3.40 4.79 -14.43
C GLU A 189 -2.16 4.23 -13.75
N VAL A 190 -1.66 4.96 -12.75
CA VAL A 190 -0.57 4.52 -11.90
C VAL A 190 -1.17 3.72 -10.75
N ARG A 191 -0.81 2.43 -10.67
CA ARG A 191 -1.25 1.49 -9.64
C ARG A 191 -0.10 1.20 -8.70
N LEU A 192 -0.35 1.36 -7.41
CA LEU A 192 0.54 1.00 -6.34
C LEU A 192 -0.05 -0.21 -5.61
N VAL A 193 0.66 -1.33 -5.67
CA VAL A 193 0.30 -2.56 -4.98
C VAL A 193 1.17 -2.66 -3.74
N LEU A 194 0.56 -2.83 -2.57
CA LEU A 194 1.23 -2.87 -1.27
C LEU A 194 0.90 -4.17 -0.55
N TRP A 195 1.90 -4.81 0.03
CA TRP A 195 1.68 -5.97 0.88
C TRP A 195 2.77 -6.08 1.94
N ARG A 196 2.48 -6.82 3.00
CA ARG A 196 3.48 -7.14 4.03
C ARG A 196 4.24 -8.40 3.63
N MET A 197 5.55 -8.38 3.85
CA MET A 197 6.41 -9.55 3.80
C MET A 197 6.34 -10.35 5.10
#